data_AF-A0A3E2H0M3-F1
#
_entry.id   AF-A0A3E2H0M3-F1
#
_cell.length_a   1.000
_cell.length_b   1.000
_cell.length_c   1.000
_cell.angle_alpha   90.00
_cell.angle_beta   90.00
_cell.angle_gamma   90.00
#
_symmetry.space_group_name_H-M   'P 1'
#
loop_
_entity.id
_entity.type
_entity.pdbx_description
1 polymer ?
#
loop_
_entity_poly.entity_id
_entity_poly.type
_entity_poly.pdbx_seq_one_letter_code
_entity_poly.pdbx_strand_id
1 'polypeptide(L)'
;MEQSLYYRDTTTGTTQEIMSRTDQNPTPIHLSLPPDHPASIQFSHWLAAFNTAGEQTLVAYHSGSIFPYSVASRDIGSLQHELRLARASEGFNVIEAESISSPSTLVVVLREKKRPQYVRVSISVDVSNPDYPVTKFEIHPINTPLKYIPKDDPRRAEFEKALAPLTAERRKMVVEGLKDVLREQYVYPGLVEKITSALDTSLENGEYDGFEDSEKFAQRLTSDLHSTAHDLHMSIAFREPHPPLDDNDDSKPKPRKLFEHFKIVNFQFGDVVLDTDCAPGKVIATLPINGFVPSTEEHAEDWKKIQAAIGNIVSSVADADALIIDLRNNGGGVPHTVVFIESYILDDAPLHLLDFVDQQGKTHNSFFTTPENNLPSGTQRFGGTKPLYILTSKNTISGGEDMAYNLQAFKRTSAIIGEGNETTAGQRILLLK
;
A
#
# COMPACT_ATOMS: atom_id res chain seq x y z
N MET A 1 0.43 -1.68 0.27
CA MET A 1 1.57 -2.46 0.76
C MET A 1 0.96 -3.71 1.36
N GLU A 2 0.79 -4.74 0.54
CA GLU A 2 0.57 -6.09 1.02
C GLU A 2 1.36 -7.02 0.11
N GLN A 3 1.92 -8.03 0.75
CA GLN A 3 3.13 -8.73 0.38
C GLN A 3 2.89 -9.71 -0.77
N SER A 4 3.90 -9.88 -1.63
CA SER A 4 4.26 -11.19 -2.18
C SER A 4 5.75 -11.19 -2.52
N LEU A 5 6.51 -11.73 -1.58
CA LEU A 5 7.84 -12.31 -1.77
C LEU A 5 7.68 -13.57 -2.63
N TYR A 6 8.59 -13.81 -3.58
CA TYR A 6 9.34 -15.07 -3.78
C TYR A 6 9.98 -15.11 -5.18
N TYR A 7 11.28 -15.49 -5.15
CA TYR A 7 12.13 -16.06 -6.20
C TYR A 7 12.51 -15.24 -7.46
N ARG A 8 13.79 -14.85 -7.54
CA ARG A 8 14.59 -15.06 -8.77
C ARG A 8 16.09 -15.15 -8.49
N ASP A 9 16.65 -16.16 -9.15
CA ASP A 9 18.01 -16.69 -9.17
C ASP A 9 18.98 -15.81 -9.98
N THR A 10 20.22 -15.70 -9.52
CA THR A 10 21.39 -15.37 -10.37
C THR A 10 22.68 -16.03 -9.86
N THR A 11 23.03 -17.16 -10.51
CA THR A 11 24.37 -17.58 -11.00
C THR A 11 25.57 -17.69 -10.07
N THR A 12 26.08 -18.92 -9.94
CA THR A 12 27.51 -19.26 -10.18
C THR A 12 27.63 -20.57 -10.96
N GLY A 13 28.50 -20.58 -11.97
CA GLY A 13 28.59 -21.63 -12.98
C GLY A 13 29.20 -22.95 -12.51
N THR A 14 28.56 -24.05 -12.89
CA THR A 14 29.21 -25.33 -13.18
C THR A 14 28.33 -26.08 -14.18
N THR A 15 28.92 -26.52 -15.30
CA THR A 15 28.23 -27.20 -16.39
C THR A 15 27.81 -28.60 -15.97
N GLN A 16 26.51 -28.82 -15.78
CA GLN A 16 25.90 -30.15 -15.88
C GLN A 16 24.63 -30.06 -16.72
N GLU A 17 24.62 -30.84 -17.81
CA GLU A 17 23.44 -31.10 -18.64
C GLU A 17 22.28 -31.59 -17.76
N ILE A 18 21.35 -30.71 -17.46
CA ILE A 18 20.03 -31.08 -16.94
C ILE A 18 19.08 -30.96 -18.13
N MET A 19 18.60 -32.13 -18.54
CA MET A 19 17.61 -32.31 -19.61
C MET A 19 16.49 -31.29 -19.48
N SER A 20 16.23 -30.59 -20.57
CA SER A 20 15.17 -29.59 -20.71
C SER A 20 13.83 -30.15 -20.23
N ARG A 21 13.38 -29.74 -19.04
CA ARG A 21 11.95 -29.65 -18.78
C ARG A 21 11.43 -28.57 -19.72
N THR A 22 10.77 -29.01 -20.77
CA THR A 22 9.94 -28.14 -21.60
C THR A 22 9.00 -27.38 -20.67
N ASP A 23 9.25 -26.08 -20.53
CA ASP A 23 8.30 -25.11 -20.02
C ASP A 23 7.02 -25.22 -20.87
N GLN A 24 6.10 -26.08 -20.46
CA GLN A 24 4.70 -25.93 -20.83
C GLN A 24 4.07 -24.92 -19.87
N ASN A 25 4.63 -23.71 -19.83
CA ASN A 25 3.83 -22.56 -19.46
C ASN A 25 2.72 -22.47 -20.52
N PRO A 26 1.44 -22.55 -20.16
CA PRO A 26 0.37 -22.41 -21.14
C PRO A 26 0.57 -21.08 -21.87
N THR A 27 0.62 -21.15 -23.20
CA THR A 27 0.67 -19.99 -24.10
C THR A 27 -0.27 -18.91 -23.57
N PRO A 28 0.17 -17.65 -23.41
CA PRO A 28 -0.68 -16.61 -22.86
C PRO A 28 -1.97 -16.53 -23.69
N ILE A 29 -3.06 -16.96 -23.08
CA ILE A 29 -4.40 -16.90 -23.65
C ILE A 29 -4.72 -15.40 -23.71
N HIS A 30 -4.55 -14.79 -24.88
CA HIS A 30 -5.07 -13.45 -25.12
C HIS A 30 -6.54 -13.61 -25.52
N LEU A 31 -7.43 -13.53 -24.54
CA LEU A 31 -8.86 -13.52 -24.83
C LEU A 31 -9.22 -12.18 -25.48
N SER A 32 -9.81 -12.24 -26.67
CA SER A 32 -10.37 -11.04 -27.32
C SER A 32 -11.75 -10.77 -26.73
N LEU A 33 -11.98 -9.54 -26.27
CA LEU A 33 -13.27 -9.11 -25.77
C LEU A 33 -14.22 -8.74 -26.93
N PRO A 34 -15.54 -8.78 -26.73
CA PRO A 34 -16.49 -8.42 -27.78
C PRO A 34 -16.27 -6.98 -28.26
N PRO A 35 -16.03 -6.74 -29.57
CA PRO A 35 -15.67 -5.42 -30.07
C PRO A 35 -16.84 -4.42 -30.06
N ASP A 36 -18.08 -4.92 -30.08
CA ASP A 36 -19.30 -4.11 -30.13
C ASP A 36 -19.94 -3.89 -28.74
N HIS A 37 -19.28 -4.34 -27.66
CA HIS A 37 -19.80 -4.20 -26.30
C HIS A 37 -19.27 -2.89 -25.67
N PRO A 38 -20.16 -1.94 -25.27
CA PRO A 38 -19.73 -0.61 -24.79
C PRO A 38 -18.67 -0.62 -23.70
N ALA A 39 -18.86 -1.41 -22.64
CA ALA A 39 -17.86 -1.53 -21.57
C ALA A 39 -16.54 -2.19 -22.04
N SER A 40 -16.59 -3.09 -23.02
CA SER A 40 -15.40 -3.74 -23.58
C SER A 40 -14.59 -2.77 -24.44
N ILE A 41 -15.25 -1.88 -25.20
CA ILE A 41 -14.59 -0.83 -25.98
C ILE A 41 -13.73 0.03 -25.06
N GLN A 42 -14.32 0.58 -23.99
CA GLN A 42 -13.58 1.44 -23.06
C GLN A 42 -12.47 0.70 -22.32
N PHE A 43 -12.75 -0.52 -21.87
CA PHE A 43 -11.72 -1.34 -21.22
C PHE A 43 -10.55 -1.64 -22.15
N SER A 44 -10.80 -1.99 -23.41
CA SER A 44 -9.75 -2.27 -24.39
C SER A 44 -8.92 -1.04 -24.72
N HIS A 45 -9.53 0.16 -24.81
CA HIS A 45 -8.78 1.40 -24.97
C HIS A 45 -7.89 1.70 -23.77
N TRP A 46 -8.41 1.58 -22.56
CA TRP A 46 -7.63 1.71 -21.33
C TRP A 46 -6.46 0.72 -21.31
N LEU A 47 -6.73 -0.57 -21.52
CA LEU A 47 -5.71 -1.61 -21.44
C LEU A 47 -4.60 -1.40 -22.49
N ALA A 48 -4.94 -0.91 -23.69
CA ALA A 48 -3.97 -0.59 -24.71
C ALA A 48 -3.04 0.56 -24.26
N ALA A 49 -3.59 1.65 -23.72
CA ALA A 49 -2.82 2.77 -23.20
C ALA A 49 -1.96 2.35 -21.99
N PHE A 50 -2.57 1.65 -21.03
CA PHE A 50 -1.93 1.13 -19.82
C PHE A 50 -0.72 0.25 -20.14
N ASN A 51 -0.87 -0.68 -21.09
CA ASN A 51 0.17 -1.61 -21.49
C ASN A 51 1.38 -0.97 -22.17
N THR A 52 1.31 0.32 -22.56
CA THR A 52 2.50 1.05 -23.04
C THR A 52 3.44 1.46 -21.91
N ALA A 53 2.94 1.56 -20.68
CA ALA A 53 3.63 2.16 -19.53
C ALA A 53 4.23 3.56 -19.83
N GLY A 54 3.69 4.26 -20.85
CA GLY A 54 4.14 5.55 -21.35
C GLY A 54 3.35 6.70 -20.74
N GLU A 55 4.05 7.62 -20.08
CA GLU A 55 3.45 8.77 -19.41
C GLU A 55 2.65 9.65 -20.37
N GLN A 56 3.22 10.00 -21.52
CA GLN A 56 2.52 10.79 -22.54
C GLN A 56 1.29 10.09 -23.09
N THR A 57 1.35 8.76 -23.26
CA THR A 57 0.22 7.95 -23.71
C THR A 57 -0.93 7.99 -22.71
N LEU A 58 -0.64 7.82 -21.42
CA LEU A 58 -1.65 7.86 -20.35
C LEU A 58 -2.22 9.27 -20.17
N VAL A 59 -1.39 10.31 -20.22
CA VAL A 59 -1.85 11.70 -20.20
C VAL A 59 -2.80 11.97 -21.37
N ALA A 60 -2.43 11.55 -22.59
CA ALA A 60 -3.27 11.70 -23.76
C ALA A 60 -4.59 10.93 -23.61
N TYR A 61 -4.54 9.69 -23.13
CA TYR A 61 -5.71 8.85 -22.90
C TYR A 61 -6.71 9.50 -21.91
N HIS A 62 -6.23 10.05 -20.80
CA HIS A 62 -7.10 10.65 -19.78
C HIS A 62 -7.53 12.09 -20.08
N SER A 63 -6.84 12.80 -20.99
CA SER A 63 -7.16 14.20 -21.34
C SER A 63 -8.57 14.41 -21.92
N GLY A 64 -9.23 13.35 -22.41
CA GLY A 64 -10.55 13.39 -23.04
C GLY A 64 -11.75 13.20 -22.09
N SER A 65 -11.57 13.07 -20.78
CA SER A 65 -12.63 12.90 -19.76
C SER A 65 -13.60 11.71 -19.91
N ILE A 66 -13.46 10.87 -20.95
CA ILE A 66 -14.20 9.60 -21.10
C ILE A 66 -13.88 8.64 -19.96
N PHE A 67 -12.67 8.68 -19.42
CA PHE A 67 -12.30 7.97 -18.20
C PHE A 67 -11.61 8.96 -17.25
N PRO A 68 -12.36 9.64 -16.36
CA PRO A 68 -11.77 10.52 -15.36
C PRO A 68 -11.15 9.70 -14.22
N TYR A 69 -9.98 10.10 -13.72
CA TYR A 69 -9.33 9.39 -12.61
C TYR A 69 -10.19 9.29 -11.33
N SER A 70 -11.12 10.23 -11.14
CA SER A 70 -12.02 10.28 -9.98
C SER A 70 -12.98 9.10 -9.88
N VAL A 71 -13.21 8.34 -10.96
CA VAL A 71 -14.07 7.14 -10.94
C VAL A 71 -13.28 5.83 -10.78
N ALA A 72 -11.95 5.92 -10.68
CA ALA A 72 -11.06 4.76 -10.59
C ALA A 72 -10.71 4.41 -9.14
N SER A 73 -10.46 3.12 -8.88
CA SER A 73 -9.86 2.68 -7.61
C SER A 73 -8.45 3.25 -7.43
N ARG A 74 -7.96 3.24 -6.19
CA ARG A 74 -6.70 3.90 -5.76
C ARG A 74 -5.53 3.66 -6.73
N ASP A 75 -5.33 2.42 -7.17
CA ASP A 75 -4.17 2.04 -8.00
C ASP A 75 -4.20 2.64 -9.41
N ILE A 76 -5.33 3.16 -9.85
CA ILE A 76 -5.50 3.86 -11.14
C ILE A 76 -5.86 5.33 -10.93
N GLY A 77 -6.34 5.74 -9.76
CA GLY A 77 -6.92 7.07 -9.50
C GLY A 77 -5.99 8.29 -9.62
N SER A 78 -4.79 8.13 -10.16
CA SER A 78 -3.93 9.22 -10.63
C SER A 78 -2.92 8.69 -11.66
N LEU A 79 -2.39 9.58 -12.49
CA LEU A 79 -1.30 9.26 -13.43
C LEU A 79 -0.11 8.57 -12.73
N GLN A 80 0.24 9.04 -11.53
CA GLN A 80 1.35 8.49 -10.77
C GLN A 80 1.08 7.05 -10.31
N HIS A 81 -0.14 6.79 -9.80
CA HIS A 81 -0.53 5.44 -9.36
C HIS A 81 -0.62 4.47 -10.54
N GLU A 82 -1.23 4.90 -11.64
CA GLU A 82 -1.40 4.09 -12.83
C GLU A 82 -0.05 3.75 -13.47
N LEU A 83 0.86 4.72 -13.64
CA LEU A 83 2.21 4.48 -14.14
C LEU A 83 3.00 3.52 -13.25
N ARG A 84 2.83 3.64 -11.92
CA ARG A 84 3.46 2.73 -10.97
C ARG A 84 2.99 1.30 -11.20
N LEU A 85 1.68 1.07 -11.31
CA LEU A 85 1.13 -0.25 -11.57
C LEU A 85 1.58 -0.79 -12.93
N ALA A 86 1.48 0.01 -14.00
CA ALA A 86 1.85 -0.40 -15.35
C ALA A 86 3.32 -0.83 -15.46
N ARG A 87 4.24 -0.08 -14.84
CA ARG A 87 5.67 -0.43 -14.80
C ARG A 87 5.94 -1.62 -13.89
N ALA A 88 5.20 -1.77 -12.79
CA ALA A 88 5.37 -2.88 -11.87
C ALA A 88 4.93 -4.21 -12.49
N SER A 89 3.81 -4.23 -13.21
CA SER A 89 3.22 -5.42 -13.84
C SER A 89 3.74 -5.71 -15.26
N GLU A 90 4.42 -4.73 -15.87
CA GLU A 90 4.75 -4.71 -17.31
C GLU A 90 3.50 -4.78 -18.20
N GLY A 91 2.35 -4.39 -17.65
CA GLY A 91 1.04 -4.52 -18.27
C GLY A 91 0.34 -5.84 -17.96
N PHE A 92 -0.84 -6.00 -18.55
CA PHE A 92 -1.72 -7.13 -18.32
C PHE A 92 -2.15 -7.81 -19.63
N ASN A 93 -2.48 -9.10 -19.52
CA ASN A 93 -3.17 -9.88 -20.54
C ASN A 93 -4.58 -10.24 -20.02
N VAL A 94 -5.60 -10.11 -20.87
CA VAL A 94 -6.95 -10.59 -20.56
C VAL A 94 -6.96 -12.11 -20.66
N ILE A 95 -7.25 -12.79 -19.57
CA ILE A 95 -7.35 -14.26 -19.56
C ILE A 95 -8.80 -14.74 -19.52
N GLU A 96 -9.72 -13.92 -19.02
CA GLU A 96 -11.13 -14.28 -18.85
C GLU A 96 -12.05 -13.07 -18.81
N ALA A 97 -13.26 -13.23 -19.33
CA ALA A 97 -14.39 -12.34 -19.11
C ALA A 97 -15.42 -13.08 -18.24
N GLU A 98 -15.57 -12.67 -16.99
CA GLU A 98 -16.47 -13.30 -16.00
C GLU A 98 -17.92 -12.80 -16.17
N SER A 99 -18.11 -11.54 -16.58
CA SER A 99 -19.45 -10.97 -16.78
C SER A 99 -19.46 -9.99 -17.95
N ILE A 100 -20.31 -10.28 -18.95
CA ILE A 100 -20.57 -9.48 -20.16
C ILE A 100 -22.07 -9.42 -20.49
N SER A 101 -22.93 -9.72 -19.52
CA SER A 101 -24.37 -9.88 -19.74
C SER A 101 -25.11 -8.56 -19.91
N SER A 102 -24.51 -7.43 -19.49
CA SER A 102 -25.05 -6.09 -19.65
C SER A 102 -24.09 -5.23 -20.45
N PRO A 103 -24.55 -4.46 -21.45
CA PRO A 103 -23.68 -3.60 -22.25
C PRO A 103 -22.95 -2.54 -21.40
N SER A 104 -23.52 -2.17 -20.25
CA SER A 104 -22.99 -1.14 -19.35
C SER A 104 -21.91 -1.65 -18.38
N THR A 105 -21.70 -2.95 -18.24
CA THR A 105 -20.75 -3.50 -17.27
C THR A 105 -19.90 -4.61 -17.86
N LEU A 106 -18.64 -4.67 -17.42
CA LEU A 106 -17.73 -5.74 -17.77
C LEU A 106 -16.91 -6.13 -16.54
N VAL A 107 -16.79 -7.43 -16.30
CA VAL A 107 -15.86 -7.99 -15.31
C VAL A 107 -14.89 -8.92 -16.01
N VAL A 108 -13.61 -8.67 -15.86
CA VAL A 108 -12.52 -9.44 -16.48
C VAL A 108 -11.49 -9.84 -15.45
N VAL A 109 -10.87 -11.00 -15.67
CA VAL A 109 -9.64 -11.39 -14.98
C VAL A 109 -8.48 -11.15 -15.91
N LEU A 110 -7.45 -10.50 -15.39
CA LEU A 110 -6.20 -10.24 -16.08
C LEU A 110 -5.06 -10.96 -15.38
N ARG A 111 -4.03 -11.28 -16.14
CA ARG A 111 -2.74 -11.77 -15.63
C ARG A 111 -1.67 -10.75 -15.93
N GLU A 112 -0.81 -10.43 -14.97
CA GLU A 112 0.37 -9.61 -15.22
C GLU A 112 1.25 -10.23 -16.31
N LYS A 113 1.88 -9.38 -17.12
CA LYS A 113 2.87 -9.81 -18.12
C LYS A 113 4.16 -10.24 -17.44
N LYS A 114 4.55 -9.56 -16.36
CA LYS A 114 5.79 -9.81 -15.63
C LYS A 114 5.77 -11.08 -14.77
N ARG A 115 4.63 -11.39 -14.15
CA ARG A 115 4.51 -12.43 -13.09
C ARG A 115 3.20 -13.20 -13.21
N PRO A 116 3.11 -14.42 -12.63
CA PRO A 116 1.84 -15.15 -12.56
C PRO A 116 0.93 -14.58 -11.46
N GLN A 117 0.70 -13.26 -11.47
CA GLN A 117 -0.24 -12.58 -10.59
C GLN A 117 -1.49 -12.22 -11.36
N TYR A 118 -2.62 -12.30 -10.68
CA TYR A 118 -3.94 -12.11 -11.26
C TYR A 118 -4.62 -10.92 -10.61
N VAL A 119 -5.34 -10.16 -11.42
CA VAL A 119 -6.18 -9.05 -10.98
C VAL A 119 -7.56 -9.23 -11.57
N ARG A 120 -8.57 -8.80 -10.83
CA ARG A 120 -9.94 -8.66 -11.35
C ARG A 120 -10.19 -7.18 -11.60
N VAL A 121 -10.73 -6.89 -12.79
CA VAL A 121 -11.19 -5.55 -13.15
C VAL A 121 -12.70 -5.58 -13.32
N SER A 122 -13.38 -4.62 -12.69
CA SER A 122 -14.78 -4.28 -12.92
C SER A 122 -14.84 -2.88 -13.51
N ILE A 123 -15.49 -2.73 -14.66
CA ILE A 123 -15.71 -1.45 -15.33
C ILE A 123 -17.20 -1.24 -15.58
N SER A 124 -17.68 -0.03 -15.33
CA SER A 124 -19.03 0.42 -15.66
C SER A 124 -18.98 1.64 -16.56
N VAL A 125 -19.87 1.70 -17.55
CA VAL A 125 -19.97 2.80 -18.52
C VAL A 125 -21.41 3.31 -18.62
N ASP A 126 -21.56 4.59 -18.98
CA ASP A 126 -22.86 5.18 -19.30
C ASP A 126 -23.25 4.90 -20.76
N VAL A 127 -24.15 3.94 -20.97
CA VAL A 127 -24.63 3.56 -22.31
C VAL A 127 -25.62 4.54 -22.93
N SER A 128 -26.07 5.57 -22.19
CA SER A 128 -26.94 6.62 -22.74
C SER A 128 -26.16 7.65 -23.56
N ASN A 129 -24.84 7.71 -23.36
CA ASN A 129 -23.92 8.56 -24.10
C ASN A 129 -23.19 7.73 -25.19
N PRO A 130 -23.12 8.20 -26.45
CA PRO A 130 -22.48 7.46 -27.54
C PRO A 130 -20.98 7.18 -27.32
N ASP A 131 -20.30 7.98 -26.50
CA ASP A 131 -18.88 7.80 -26.18
C ASP A 131 -18.65 6.86 -24.98
N TYR A 132 -19.72 6.36 -24.35
CA TYR A 132 -19.68 5.41 -23.24
C TYR A 132 -18.72 5.80 -22.10
N PRO A 133 -18.82 7.00 -21.50
CA PRO A 133 -17.89 7.42 -20.46
C PRO A 133 -17.91 6.42 -19.29
N VAL A 134 -16.73 6.14 -18.77
CA VAL A 134 -16.50 5.28 -17.62
C VAL A 134 -17.05 5.98 -16.38
N THR A 135 -17.97 5.30 -15.71
CA THR A 135 -18.63 5.79 -14.49
C THR A 135 -18.06 5.12 -13.23
N LYS A 136 -17.41 3.96 -13.38
CA LYS A 136 -16.72 3.26 -12.31
C LYS A 136 -15.65 2.34 -12.87
N PHE A 137 -14.47 2.32 -12.24
CA PHE A 137 -13.39 1.39 -12.58
C PHE A 137 -12.71 0.87 -11.31
N GLU A 138 -12.78 -0.43 -11.07
CA GLU A 138 -12.14 -1.08 -9.94
C GLU A 138 -11.17 -2.13 -10.43
N ILE A 139 -9.91 -2.01 -10.04
CA ILE A 139 -8.90 -3.06 -10.17
C ILE A 139 -8.44 -3.49 -8.78
N HIS A 140 -8.36 -4.80 -8.56
CA HIS A 140 -7.82 -5.37 -7.33
C HIS A 140 -7.11 -6.71 -7.63
N PRO A 141 -6.02 -7.02 -6.90
CA PRO A 141 -5.41 -8.34 -6.96
C PRO A 141 -6.41 -9.40 -6.52
N ILE A 142 -6.28 -10.60 -7.09
CA ILE A 142 -7.03 -11.79 -6.68
C ILE A 142 -6.07 -12.96 -6.53
N ASN A 143 -6.46 -13.92 -5.71
CA ASN A 143 -5.75 -15.20 -5.64
C ASN A 143 -5.84 -15.93 -6.98
N THR A 144 -4.81 -16.72 -7.31
CA THR A 144 -4.76 -17.50 -8.55
C THR A 144 -5.99 -18.41 -8.64
N PRO A 145 -6.87 -18.20 -9.64
CA PRO A 145 -8.04 -19.06 -9.81
C PRO A 145 -7.61 -20.51 -10.02
N LEU A 146 -8.29 -21.47 -9.37
CA LEU A 146 -7.92 -22.89 -9.35
C LEU A 146 -7.65 -23.51 -10.73
N LYS A 147 -8.38 -23.05 -11.77
CA LYS A 147 -8.22 -23.51 -13.15
C LYS A 147 -6.92 -23.06 -13.82
N TYR A 148 -6.27 -22.01 -13.31
CA TYR A 148 -4.99 -21.50 -13.80
C TYR A 148 -3.80 -22.01 -12.97
N ILE A 149 -4.06 -22.77 -11.91
CA ILE A 149 -3.02 -23.48 -11.17
C ILE A 149 -2.61 -24.71 -11.98
N PRO A 150 -1.30 -24.94 -12.22
CA PRO A 150 -0.82 -26.13 -12.90
C PRO A 150 -1.35 -27.42 -12.26
N LYS A 151 -1.59 -28.46 -13.06
CA LYS A 151 -2.12 -29.74 -12.56
C LYS A 151 -1.10 -30.47 -11.68
N ASP A 152 0.18 -30.25 -11.94
CA ASP A 152 1.33 -30.81 -11.24
C ASP A 152 1.91 -29.87 -10.16
N ASP A 153 1.25 -28.74 -9.86
CA ASP A 153 1.67 -27.88 -8.74
C ASP A 153 1.56 -28.68 -7.42
N PRO A 154 2.64 -28.80 -6.64
CA PRO A 154 2.63 -29.60 -5.41
C PRO A 154 1.64 -29.06 -4.36
N ARG A 155 1.23 -27.80 -4.47
CA ARG A 155 0.27 -27.14 -3.57
C ARG A 155 -1.17 -27.28 -4.04
N ARG A 156 -1.44 -27.92 -5.17
CA ARG A 156 -2.78 -27.94 -5.79
C ARG A 156 -3.86 -28.40 -4.82
N ALA A 157 -3.61 -29.44 -4.03
CA ALA A 157 -4.56 -29.95 -3.04
C ALA A 157 -4.88 -28.91 -1.95
N GLU A 158 -3.90 -28.10 -1.54
CA GLU A 158 -4.10 -27.01 -0.59
C GLU A 158 -4.92 -25.88 -1.19
N PHE A 159 -4.66 -25.53 -2.45
CA PHE A 159 -5.49 -24.58 -3.18
C PHE A 159 -6.93 -25.05 -3.35
N GLU A 160 -7.15 -26.32 -3.71
CA GLU A 160 -8.50 -26.90 -3.82
C GLU A 160 -9.23 -26.83 -2.47
N LYS A 161 -8.52 -27.11 -1.37
CA LYS A 161 -9.07 -26.98 -0.02
C LYS A 161 -9.35 -25.52 0.34
N ALA A 162 -8.48 -24.58 0.01
CA ALA A 162 -8.53 -23.17 0.42
C ALA A 162 -9.54 -22.35 -0.38
N LEU A 163 -9.72 -22.67 -1.66
CA LEU A 163 -10.67 -22.03 -2.58
C LEU A 163 -12.04 -22.72 -2.61
N ALA A 164 -12.22 -23.83 -1.91
CA ALA A 164 -13.54 -24.44 -1.74
C ALA A 164 -14.47 -23.50 -0.95
N PRO A 165 -15.78 -23.46 -1.27
CA PRO A 165 -16.77 -22.69 -0.52
C PRO A 165 -16.67 -22.94 1.00
N LEU A 166 -16.61 -21.87 1.77
CA LEU A 166 -16.57 -21.94 3.23
C LEU A 166 -17.88 -22.51 3.77
N THR A 167 -17.76 -23.53 4.61
CA THR A 167 -18.88 -24.04 5.40
C THR A 167 -19.06 -23.19 6.67
N ALA A 168 -20.23 -23.29 7.31
CA ALA A 168 -20.47 -22.65 8.60
C ALA A 168 -19.40 -23.02 9.64
N GLU A 169 -19.00 -24.29 9.68
CA GLU A 169 -17.95 -24.77 10.59
C GLU A 169 -16.59 -24.11 10.30
N ARG A 170 -16.21 -23.98 9.03
CA ARG A 170 -14.95 -23.32 8.66
C ARG A 170 -14.96 -21.84 9.00
N ARG A 171 -16.08 -21.13 8.77
CA ARG A 171 -16.22 -19.73 9.17
C ARG A 171 -16.03 -19.57 10.67
N LYS A 172 -16.70 -20.41 11.46
CA LYS A 172 -16.54 -20.43 12.92
C LYS A 172 -15.08 -20.68 13.34
N MET A 173 -14.42 -21.67 12.76
CA MET A 173 -13.02 -21.97 13.06
C MET A 173 -12.09 -20.77 12.78
N VAL A 174 -12.31 -20.05 11.68
CA VAL A 174 -11.52 -18.84 11.34
C VAL A 174 -11.78 -17.72 12.35
N VAL A 175 -13.04 -17.51 12.75
CA VAL A 175 -13.40 -16.51 13.77
C VAL A 175 -12.74 -16.84 15.12
N GLU A 176 -12.79 -18.09 15.56
CA GLU A 176 -12.12 -18.49 16.82
C GLU A 176 -10.60 -18.33 16.74
N GLY A 177 -9.98 -18.76 15.65
CA GLY A 177 -8.54 -18.56 15.45
C GLY A 177 -8.13 -17.09 15.44
N LEU A 178 -8.94 -16.22 14.84
CA LEU A 178 -8.73 -14.77 14.88
C LEU A 178 -8.81 -14.24 16.32
N LYS A 179 -9.81 -14.67 17.10
CA LYS A 179 -9.96 -14.27 18.51
C LYS A 179 -8.75 -14.69 19.34
N ASP A 180 -8.20 -15.88 19.10
CA ASP A 180 -7.02 -16.36 19.81
C ASP A 180 -5.78 -15.52 19.49
N VAL A 181 -5.53 -15.24 18.20
CA VAL A 181 -4.43 -14.34 17.78
C VAL A 181 -4.57 -12.95 18.41
N LEU A 182 -5.79 -12.40 18.47
CA LEU A 182 -6.02 -11.10 19.10
C LEU A 182 -5.69 -11.11 20.60
N ARG A 183 -6.07 -12.17 21.33
CA ARG A 183 -5.77 -12.29 22.76
C ARG A 183 -4.28 -12.42 23.05
N GLU A 184 -3.57 -13.13 22.19
CA GLU A 184 -2.14 -13.40 22.36
C GLU A 184 -1.24 -12.24 21.92
N GLN A 185 -1.63 -11.50 20.88
CA GLN A 185 -0.71 -10.60 20.18
C GLN A 185 -1.14 -9.13 20.21
N TYR A 186 -2.43 -8.82 20.39
CA TYR A 186 -2.88 -7.44 20.32
C TYR A 186 -2.63 -6.67 21.62
N VAL A 187 -2.01 -5.50 21.49
CA VAL A 187 -1.42 -4.74 22.60
C VAL A 187 -2.46 -4.13 23.56
N TYR A 188 -3.75 -4.07 23.20
CA TYR A 188 -4.81 -3.47 24.00
C TYR A 188 -5.86 -4.49 24.48
N PRO A 189 -5.69 -5.12 25.68
CA PRO A 189 -6.60 -6.16 26.16
C PRO A 189 -8.07 -5.73 26.24
N GLY A 190 -8.34 -4.49 26.67
CA GLY A 190 -9.70 -3.97 26.76
C GLY A 190 -10.39 -3.82 25.40
N LEU A 191 -9.63 -3.68 24.30
CA LEU A 191 -10.18 -3.75 22.95
C LEU A 191 -10.40 -5.18 22.49
N VAL A 192 -9.48 -6.09 22.80
CA VAL A 192 -9.61 -7.50 22.44
C VAL A 192 -10.97 -8.04 22.91
N GLU A 193 -11.37 -7.77 24.15
CA GLU A 193 -12.66 -8.22 24.66
C GLU A 193 -13.86 -7.64 23.89
N LYS A 194 -13.78 -6.37 23.50
CA LYS A 194 -14.83 -5.72 22.68
C LYS A 194 -14.92 -6.34 21.29
N ILE A 195 -13.77 -6.53 20.64
CA ILE A 195 -13.67 -7.10 19.29
C ILE A 195 -14.18 -8.54 19.31
N THR A 196 -13.69 -9.38 20.21
CA THR A 196 -14.09 -10.79 20.29
C THR A 196 -15.58 -10.95 20.58
N SER A 197 -16.17 -10.12 21.46
CA SER A 197 -17.62 -10.10 21.72
C SER A 197 -18.44 -9.69 20.48
N ALA A 198 -17.96 -8.70 19.71
CA ALA A 198 -18.62 -8.27 18.48
C ALA A 198 -18.57 -9.34 17.39
N LEU A 199 -17.44 -10.05 17.27
CA LEU A 199 -17.29 -11.19 16.36
C LEU A 199 -18.24 -12.33 16.74
N ASP A 200 -18.37 -12.64 18.03
CA ASP A 200 -19.30 -13.67 18.53
C ASP A 200 -20.76 -13.30 18.22
N THR A 201 -21.14 -12.05 18.48
CA THR A 201 -22.49 -11.55 18.16
C THR A 201 -22.80 -11.67 16.67
N SER A 202 -21.85 -11.29 15.81
CA SER A 202 -22.01 -11.36 14.35
C SER A 202 -22.15 -12.81 13.87
N LEU A 203 -21.40 -13.74 14.48
CA LEU A 203 -21.48 -15.17 14.18
C LEU A 203 -22.84 -15.76 14.63
N GLU A 204 -23.29 -15.43 15.85
CA GLU A 204 -24.58 -15.90 16.41
C GLU A 204 -25.79 -15.38 15.63
N ASN A 205 -25.72 -14.14 15.14
CA ASN A 205 -26.76 -13.53 14.31
C ASN A 205 -26.77 -14.02 12.86
N GLY A 206 -25.83 -14.90 12.47
CA GLY A 206 -25.73 -15.43 11.11
C GLY A 206 -25.22 -14.41 10.09
N GLU A 207 -24.60 -13.31 10.52
CA GLU A 207 -24.13 -12.24 9.61
C GLU A 207 -23.02 -12.72 8.67
N TYR A 208 -22.38 -13.84 8.99
CA TYR A 208 -21.33 -14.46 8.19
C TYR A 208 -21.84 -15.56 7.26
N ASP A 209 -23.12 -15.93 7.31
CA ASP A 209 -23.62 -17.13 6.61
C ASP A 209 -23.51 -17.06 5.08
N GLY A 210 -23.60 -15.85 4.51
CA GLY A 210 -23.45 -15.61 3.07
C GLY A 210 -21.99 -15.55 2.57
N PHE A 211 -20.99 -15.63 3.45
CA PHE A 211 -19.58 -15.52 3.08
C PHE A 211 -18.99 -16.91 2.81
N GLU A 212 -19.25 -17.42 1.62
CA GLU A 212 -18.68 -18.69 1.13
C GLU A 212 -17.29 -18.51 0.48
N ASP A 213 -16.96 -17.29 0.07
CA ASP A 213 -15.66 -16.97 -0.52
C ASP A 213 -14.67 -16.50 0.56
N SER A 214 -13.51 -17.16 0.64
CA SER A 214 -12.49 -16.91 1.68
C SER A 214 -11.96 -15.47 1.66
N GLU A 215 -11.81 -14.87 0.48
CA GLU A 215 -11.28 -13.53 0.34
C GLU A 215 -12.32 -12.49 0.78
N LYS A 216 -13.57 -12.64 0.35
CA LYS A 216 -14.69 -11.79 0.84
C LYS A 216 -14.89 -11.92 2.34
N PHE A 217 -14.72 -13.11 2.90
CA PHE A 217 -14.84 -13.30 4.34
C PHE A 217 -13.72 -12.60 5.11
N ALA A 218 -12.47 -12.69 4.63
CA ALA A 218 -11.34 -11.96 5.19
C ALA A 218 -11.53 -10.44 5.15
N GLN A 219 -12.07 -9.91 4.04
CA GLN A 219 -12.43 -8.49 3.92
C GLN A 219 -13.53 -8.08 4.90
N ARG A 220 -14.58 -8.90 5.06
CA ARG A 220 -15.65 -8.66 6.04
C ARG A 220 -15.10 -8.60 7.46
N LEU A 221 -14.32 -9.60 7.86
CA LEU A 221 -13.73 -9.62 9.19
C LEU A 221 -12.81 -8.41 9.42
N THR A 222 -12.02 -7.99 8.42
CA THR A 222 -11.20 -6.77 8.49
C THR A 222 -12.06 -5.53 8.76
N SER A 223 -13.19 -5.40 8.05
CA SER A 223 -14.13 -4.30 8.28
C SER A 223 -14.70 -4.33 9.70
N ASP A 224 -15.05 -5.50 10.23
CA ASP A 224 -15.57 -5.65 11.58
C ASP A 224 -14.52 -5.25 12.62
N LEU A 225 -13.24 -5.64 12.43
CA LEU A 225 -12.11 -5.21 13.25
C LEU A 225 -11.97 -3.68 13.24
N HIS A 226 -11.95 -3.05 12.07
CA HIS A 226 -11.81 -1.60 11.94
C HIS A 226 -12.96 -0.84 12.58
N SER A 227 -14.20 -1.33 12.42
CA SER A 227 -15.39 -0.69 12.97
C SER A 227 -15.43 -0.72 14.50
N THR A 228 -14.85 -1.74 15.12
CA THR A 228 -14.86 -1.92 16.58
C THR A 228 -13.62 -1.31 17.24
N ALA A 229 -12.45 -1.50 16.62
CA ALA A 229 -11.18 -1.07 17.18
C ALA A 229 -10.84 0.37 16.84
N HIS A 230 -11.33 0.88 15.70
CA HIS A 230 -10.86 2.11 15.06
C HIS A 230 -9.33 2.13 14.85
N ASP A 231 -8.75 0.94 14.68
CA ASP A 231 -7.34 0.73 14.40
C ASP A 231 -7.23 0.12 12.99
N LEU A 232 -6.65 0.90 12.08
CA LEU A 232 -6.52 0.55 10.68
C LEU A 232 -5.29 -0.32 10.38
N HIS A 233 -4.48 -0.65 11.39
CA HIS A 233 -3.28 -1.48 11.23
C HIS A 233 -3.58 -2.98 11.24
N MET A 234 -4.78 -3.39 11.68
CA MET A 234 -5.19 -4.78 11.64
C MET A 234 -5.85 -5.12 10.30
N SER A 235 -5.43 -6.20 9.66
CA SER A 235 -6.13 -6.72 8.48
C SER A 235 -6.01 -8.23 8.41
N ILE A 236 -6.98 -8.85 7.77
CA ILE A 236 -7.02 -10.29 7.53
C ILE A 236 -6.95 -10.46 6.02
N ALA A 237 -5.94 -11.19 5.58
CA ALA A 237 -5.72 -11.47 4.16
C ALA A 237 -5.82 -12.97 3.93
N PHE A 238 -6.67 -13.36 2.98
CA PHE A 238 -6.60 -14.69 2.40
C PHE A 238 -5.45 -14.74 1.40
N ARG A 239 -4.53 -15.70 1.57
CA ARG A 239 -3.31 -15.80 0.78
C ARG A 239 -3.15 -17.16 0.15
N GLU A 240 -2.49 -17.17 -1.00
CA GLU A 240 -2.08 -18.40 -1.66
C GLU A 240 -1.17 -19.24 -0.76
N PRO A 241 -1.31 -20.58 -0.79
CA PRO A 241 -0.38 -21.47 -0.11
C PRO A 241 1.08 -21.21 -0.55
N HIS A 242 1.96 -21.13 0.43
CA HIS A 242 3.38 -20.97 0.17
C HIS A 242 3.94 -22.22 -0.54
N PRO A 243 4.90 -22.07 -1.48
CA PRO A 243 5.67 -23.22 -1.94
C PRO A 243 6.31 -23.91 -0.72
N PRO A 244 6.50 -25.23 -0.77
CA PRO A 244 7.27 -25.94 0.25
C PRO A 244 8.58 -25.18 0.46
N LEU A 245 8.85 -24.80 1.71
CA LEU A 245 10.14 -24.21 2.06
C LEU A 245 11.21 -25.28 1.78
N ASP A 246 12.30 -24.90 1.12
CA ASP A 246 13.50 -25.73 1.16
C ASP A 246 14.06 -25.54 2.58
N ASP A 247 14.02 -26.59 3.40
CA ASP A 247 14.45 -26.56 4.81
C ASP A 247 15.92 -26.10 4.97
N ASN A 248 16.69 -25.97 3.87
CA ASN A 248 18.06 -25.47 3.84
C ASN A 248 18.20 -23.98 3.48
N ASP A 249 17.13 -23.26 3.15
CA ASP A 249 17.19 -21.83 2.78
C ASP A 249 16.92 -20.93 4.00
N ASP A 250 17.94 -20.84 4.87
CA ASP A 250 17.99 -19.90 6.01
C ASP A 250 18.30 -18.44 5.58
N SER A 251 18.23 -18.12 4.28
CA SER A 251 18.61 -16.80 3.81
C SER A 251 17.54 -15.77 4.15
N LYS A 252 17.85 -14.91 5.14
CA LYS A 252 17.09 -13.67 5.37
C LYS A 252 16.90 -12.95 4.03
N PRO A 253 15.71 -12.40 3.75
CA PRO A 253 15.48 -11.65 2.51
C PRO A 253 16.56 -10.61 2.32
N LYS A 254 17.33 -10.70 1.22
CA LYS A 254 18.38 -9.71 0.95
C LYS A 254 17.74 -8.34 0.69
N PRO A 255 18.28 -7.25 1.25
CA PRO A 255 17.84 -5.89 0.94
C PRO A 255 17.85 -5.65 -0.57
N ARG A 256 16.81 -4.99 -1.10
CA ARG A 256 16.69 -4.72 -2.54
C ARG A 256 17.33 -3.38 -2.88
N LYS A 257 17.71 -3.19 -4.16
CA LYS A 257 17.99 -1.86 -4.72
C LYS A 257 16.67 -1.16 -4.99
N LEU A 258 16.34 -0.15 -4.19
CA LEU A 258 15.04 0.53 -4.23
C LEU A 258 15.13 1.99 -4.67
N PHE A 259 16.33 2.55 -4.83
CA PHE A 259 16.51 3.96 -5.14
C PHE A 259 15.79 4.38 -6.43
N GLU A 260 16.02 3.69 -7.55
CA GLU A 260 15.36 4.05 -8.82
C GLU A 260 13.84 3.87 -8.76
N HIS A 261 13.35 2.89 -7.99
CA HIS A 261 11.92 2.70 -7.78
C HIS A 261 11.31 3.90 -7.03
N PHE A 262 11.95 4.35 -5.95
CA PHE A 262 11.45 5.49 -5.18
C PHE A 262 11.68 6.82 -5.88
N LYS A 263 12.75 6.97 -6.66
CA LYS A 263 13.00 8.17 -7.46
C LYS A 263 11.86 8.48 -8.43
N ILE A 264 11.26 7.46 -9.06
CA ILE A 264 10.10 7.62 -9.95
C ILE A 264 8.89 8.25 -9.24
N VAL A 265 8.75 8.01 -7.94
CA VAL A 265 7.67 8.55 -7.10
C VAL A 265 8.16 9.65 -6.17
N ASN A 266 9.30 10.27 -6.50
CA ASN A 266 9.94 11.31 -5.70
C ASN A 266 10.07 10.96 -4.20
N PHE A 267 10.39 9.70 -3.89
CA PHE A 267 10.49 9.18 -2.52
C PHE A 267 9.22 9.39 -1.68
N GLN A 268 8.05 9.44 -2.34
CA GLN A 268 6.73 9.77 -1.81
C GLN A 268 6.56 11.23 -1.36
N PHE A 269 7.41 12.15 -1.82
CA PHE A 269 7.17 13.59 -1.69
C PHE A 269 6.34 14.11 -2.86
N GLY A 270 5.43 15.05 -2.58
CA GLY A 270 4.84 15.87 -3.63
C GLY A 270 5.77 16.99 -4.08
N ASP A 271 5.26 17.87 -4.94
CA ASP A 271 6.02 19.05 -5.38
C ASP A 271 6.18 20.04 -4.23
N VAL A 272 7.41 20.45 -3.94
CA VAL A 272 7.72 21.49 -2.96
C VAL A 272 7.30 22.83 -3.53
N VAL A 273 6.53 23.60 -2.76
CA VAL A 273 6.09 24.94 -3.15
C VAL A 273 6.76 25.97 -2.24
N LEU A 274 7.37 26.99 -2.82
CA LEU A 274 7.91 28.15 -2.10
C LEU A 274 7.05 29.37 -2.43
N ASP A 275 6.16 29.74 -1.52
CA ASP A 275 5.24 30.87 -1.69
C ASP A 275 5.88 32.14 -1.12
N THR A 276 6.08 33.13 -2.00
CA THR A 276 6.60 34.47 -1.66
C THR A 276 5.53 35.56 -1.69
N ASP A 277 4.31 35.22 -2.10
CA ASP A 277 3.22 36.15 -2.37
C ASP A 277 2.30 36.29 -1.15
N CYS A 278 2.21 35.23 -0.33
CA CYS A 278 1.38 35.17 0.87
C CYS A 278 1.79 36.16 1.98
N ALA A 279 3.07 36.54 2.05
CA ALA A 279 3.61 37.43 3.08
C ALA A 279 4.80 38.26 2.56
N PRO A 280 4.72 39.60 2.57
CA PRO A 280 5.78 40.46 2.03
C PRO A 280 7.16 40.20 2.66
N GLY A 281 8.14 39.88 1.82
CA GLY A 281 9.52 39.64 2.25
C GLY A 281 9.72 38.34 3.05
N LYS A 282 8.75 37.43 3.01
CA LYS A 282 8.77 36.13 3.68
C LYS A 282 8.54 35.01 2.69
N VAL A 283 9.15 33.85 2.94
CA VAL A 283 8.96 32.63 2.16
C VAL A 283 8.25 31.60 3.02
N ILE A 284 7.10 31.11 2.56
CA ILE A 284 6.41 29.96 3.18
C ILE A 284 6.65 28.74 2.28
N ALA A 285 7.32 27.73 2.82
CA ALA A 285 7.47 26.46 2.13
C ALA A 285 6.30 25.52 2.44
N THR A 286 5.78 24.84 1.43
CA THR A 286 4.90 23.67 1.60
C THR A 286 5.66 22.43 1.15
N LEU A 287 5.73 21.43 2.04
CA LEU A 287 6.38 20.14 1.84
C LEU A 287 5.35 19.02 1.92
N PRO A 288 4.80 18.55 0.79
CA PRO A 288 3.88 17.41 0.80
C PRO A 288 4.64 16.09 0.98
N ILE A 289 4.20 15.28 1.94
CA ILE A 289 4.74 13.94 2.22
C ILE A 289 3.59 12.95 2.13
N ASN A 290 3.59 12.11 1.10
CA ASN A 290 2.56 11.12 0.81
C ASN A 290 2.87 9.72 1.39
N GLY A 291 4.07 9.53 1.94
CA GLY A 291 4.45 8.32 2.67
C GLY A 291 5.93 8.27 3.05
N PHE A 292 6.31 7.24 3.80
CA PHE A 292 7.65 7.08 4.37
C PHE A 292 8.34 5.83 3.81
N VAL A 293 9.26 6.02 2.87
CA VAL A 293 9.89 4.92 2.11
C VAL A 293 11.03 4.26 2.86
N PRO A 294 11.21 2.93 2.80
CA PRO A 294 12.36 2.24 3.39
C PRO A 294 13.71 2.91 3.17
N SER A 295 14.39 3.29 4.27
CA SER A 295 15.63 4.07 4.24
C SER A 295 16.71 3.55 5.21
N THR A 296 16.74 2.24 5.48
CA THR A 296 17.76 1.57 6.30
C THR A 296 18.36 0.36 5.59
N GLU A 297 19.54 -0.06 6.05
CA GLU A 297 20.28 -1.22 5.52
C GLU A 297 19.46 -2.51 5.52
N GLU A 298 18.61 -2.70 6.53
CA GLU A 298 17.71 -3.85 6.64
C GLU A 298 16.76 -3.97 5.44
N HIS A 299 16.31 -2.83 4.91
CA HIS A 299 15.24 -2.81 3.91
C HIS A 299 15.71 -2.45 2.50
N ALA A 300 16.82 -1.72 2.37
CA ALA A 300 17.34 -1.26 1.08
C ALA A 300 18.88 -1.31 1.02
N GLU A 301 19.43 -1.92 -0.02
CA GLU A 301 20.90 -1.95 -0.26
C GLU A 301 21.46 -0.54 -0.49
N ASP A 302 20.68 0.30 -1.17
CA ASP A 302 21.01 1.68 -1.53
C ASP A 302 20.42 2.72 -0.58
N TRP A 303 20.15 2.34 0.68
CA TRP A 303 19.54 3.19 1.70
C TRP A 303 20.23 4.55 1.90
N LYS A 304 21.57 4.61 1.81
CA LYS A 304 22.32 5.88 1.91
C LYS A 304 21.98 6.85 0.79
N LYS A 305 21.75 6.35 -0.43
CA LYS A 305 21.31 7.18 -1.56
C LYS A 305 19.88 7.67 -1.35
N ILE A 306 19.02 6.81 -0.80
CA ILE A 306 17.64 7.15 -0.45
C ILE A 306 17.64 8.27 0.60
N GLN A 307 18.39 8.11 1.70
CA GLN A 307 18.53 9.14 2.73
C GLN A 307 19.12 10.44 2.18
N ALA A 308 20.14 10.38 1.32
CA ALA A 308 20.69 11.58 0.70
C ALA A 308 19.65 12.32 -0.17
N ALA A 309 18.84 11.59 -0.94
CA ALA A 309 17.79 12.19 -1.75
C ALA A 309 16.68 12.81 -0.89
N ILE A 310 16.20 12.09 0.13
CA ILE A 310 15.22 12.61 1.10
C ILE A 310 15.79 13.86 1.79
N GLY A 311 17.04 13.79 2.26
CA GLY A 311 17.74 14.90 2.90
C GLY A 311 17.82 16.12 2.01
N ASN A 312 18.13 15.96 0.72
CA ASN A 312 18.13 17.07 -0.24
C ASN A 312 16.75 17.73 -0.40
N ILE A 313 15.67 16.94 -0.44
CA ILE A 313 14.29 17.45 -0.54
C ILE A 313 13.95 18.24 0.74
N VAL A 314 14.22 17.68 1.92
CA VAL A 314 13.93 18.36 3.20
C VAL A 314 14.82 19.58 3.40
N SER A 315 16.08 19.54 2.97
CA SER A 315 16.97 20.71 2.97
C SER A 315 16.54 21.80 1.99
N SER A 316 15.77 21.49 0.93
CA SER A 316 15.31 22.51 -0.02
C SER A 316 14.35 23.54 0.59
N VAL A 317 13.74 23.22 1.73
CA VAL A 317 12.86 24.13 2.48
C VAL A 317 13.58 24.79 3.67
N ALA A 318 14.86 24.51 3.86
CA ALA A 318 15.59 24.90 5.07
C ALA A 318 15.72 26.42 5.26
N ASP A 319 15.70 27.22 4.19
CA ASP A 319 15.82 28.68 4.26
C ASP A 319 14.45 29.39 4.37
N ALA A 320 13.33 28.68 4.23
CA ALA A 320 12.00 29.30 4.33
C ALA A 320 11.74 29.88 5.72
N ASP A 321 10.98 30.96 5.80
CA ASP A 321 10.61 31.61 7.07
C ASP A 321 9.58 30.79 7.86
N ALA A 322 8.73 30.03 7.17
CA ALA A 322 7.77 29.11 7.76
C ALA A 322 7.62 27.85 6.90
N LEU A 323 7.23 26.73 7.53
CA LEU A 323 7.02 25.45 6.87
C LEU A 323 5.60 24.92 7.10
N ILE A 324 4.97 24.45 6.04
CA ILE A 324 3.75 23.66 6.07
C ILE A 324 4.13 22.23 5.64
N ILE A 325 4.00 21.26 6.54
CA ILE A 325 4.11 19.83 6.20
C ILE A 325 2.72 19.34 5.83
N ASP A 326 2.53 18.95 4.57
CA ASP A 326 1.23 18.47 4.09
C ASP A 326 1.17 16.94 4.09
N LEU A 327 0.43 16.38 5.05
CA LEU A 327 0.22 14.95 5.25
C LEU A 327 -1.17 14.49 4.80
N ARG A 328 -1.96 15.35 4.12
CA ARG A 328 -3.35 15.04 3.75
C ARG A 328 -3.49 13.82 2.85
N ASN A 329 -2.45 13.43 2.12
CA ASN A 329 -2.41 12.24 1.28
C ASN A 329 -1.43 11.18 1.79
N ASN A 330 -1.00 11.25 3.05
CA ASN A 330 0.02 10.39 3.62
C ASN A 330 -0.53 9.01 4.03
N GLY A 331 -0.16 7.97 3.28
CA GLY A 331 -0.59 6.59 3.56
C GLY A 331 0.27 5.83 4.57
N GLY A 332 1.09 6.52 5.37
CA GLY A 332 2.02 5.93 6.33
C GLY A 332 3.35 5.50 5.72
N GLY A 333 4.01 4.53 6.36
CA GLY A 333 5.28 3.97 5.91
C GLY A 333 6.17 3.56 7.08
N VAL A 334 7.49 3.58 6.89
CA VAL A 334 8.42 3.05 7.89
C VAL A 334 8.84 4.11 8.94
N PRO A 335 8.89 3.77 10.23
CA PRO A 335 9.29 4.70 11.30
C PRO A 335 10.68 5.30 11.12
N HIS A 336 11.63 4.53 10.56
CA HIS A 336 12.99 5.00 10.34
C HIS A 336 13.07 6.25 9.45
N THR A 337 12.16 6.40 8.51
CA THR A 337 12.15 7.57 7.61
C THR A 337 11.42 8.74 8.24
N VAL A 338 10.41 8.46 9.07
CA VAL A 338 9.78 9.48 9.92
C VAL A 338 10.84 10.15 10.79
N VAL A 339 11.56 9.37 11.60
CA VAL A 339 12.58 9.92 12.52
C VAL A 339 13.75 10.57 11.77
N PHE A 340 14.11 10.07 10.59
CA PHE A 340 15.13 10.70 9.75
C PHE A 340 14.71 12.10 9.29
N ILE A 341 13.47 12.27 8.81
CA ILE A 341 12.95 13.58 8.41
C ILE A 341 12.82 14.52 9.62
N GLU A 342 12.32 14.03 10.75
CA GLU A 342 12.18 14.82 11.98
C GLU A 342 13.52 15.33 12.52
N SER A 343 14.62 14.66 12.19
CA SER A 343 15.99 15.11 12.53
C SER A 343 16.37 16.43 11.84
N TYR A 344 15.71 16.81 10.75
CA TYR A 344 15.91 18.11 10.08
C TYR A 344 15.08 19.25 10.71
N ILE A 345 14.15 18.91 11.60
CA ILE A 345 13.10 19.79 12.12
C ILE A 345 13.25 20.02 13.64
N LEU A 346 13.75 19.01 14.37
CA LEU A 346 13.93 19.05 15.82
C LEU A 346 15.40 19.32 16.18
N ASP A 347 15.71 20.45 16.80
CA ASP A 347 17.11 20.86 17.06
C ASP A 347 17.85 19.95 18.05
N ASP A 348 17.14 19.40 19.05
CA ASP A 348 17.72 18.49 20.03
C ASP A 348 17.92 17.10 19.39
N ALA A 349 19.14 16.55 19.44
CA ALA A 349 19.42 15.20 18.97
C ALA A 349 20.55 14.54 19.80
N PRO A 350 20.44 13.23 20.12
CA PRO A 350 19.31 12.35 19.81
C PRO A 350 18.13 12.53 20.79
N LEU A 351 16.93 12.76 20.26
CA LEU A 351 15.65 12.72 20.98
C LEU A 351 15.00 11.36 20.78
N HIS A 352 14.46 10.78 21.85
CA HIS A 352 13.63 9.56 21.77
C HIS A 352 12.25 9.92 21.26
N LEU A 353 11.80 9.29 20.17
CA LEU A 353 10.53 9.64 19.52
C LEU A 353 9.44 8.60 19.78
N LEU A 354 9.76 7.31 19.63
CA LEU A 354 8.78 6.24 19.85
C LEU A 354 9.45 4.91 20.21
N ASP A 355 8.65 4.04 20.83
CA ASP A 355 8.98 2.65 21.12
C ASP A 355 7.94 1.71 20.50
N PHE A 356 8.40 0.56 20.02
CA PHE A 356 7.53 -0.57 19.74
C PHE A 356 7.55 -1.53 20.93
N VAL A 357 6.38 -1.72 21.52
CA VAL A 357 6.19 -2.56 22.70
C VAL A 357 5.23 -3.70 22.41
N ASP A 358 5.46 -4.86 23.02
CA ASP A 358 4.48 -5.94 23.01
C ASP A 358 3.41 -5.75 24.09
N GLN A 359 2.45 -6.67 24.13
CA GLN A 359 1.36 -6.70 25.11
C GLN A 359 1.87 -6.80 26.56
N GLN A 360 3.08 -7.33 26.78
CA GLN A 360 3.70 -7.42 28.12
C GLN A 360 4.51 -6.15 28.46
N GLY A 361 4.51 -5.15 27.59
CA GLY A 361 5.22 -3.88 27.76
C GLY A 361 6.73 -3.97 27.50
N LYS A 362 7.21 -5.07 26.90
CA LYS A 362 8.62 -5.19 26.52
C LYS A 362 8.86 -4.43 25.22
N THR A 363 9.85 -3.54 25.24
CA THR A 363 10.31 -2.80 24.06
C THR A 363 11.13 -3.70 23.15
N HIS A 364 10.75 -3.74 21.86
CA HIS A 364 11.48 -4.43 20.79
C HIS A 364 12.34 -3.47 19.97
N ASN A 365 11.86 -2.25 19.76
CA ASN A 365 12.55 -1.22 19.00
C ASN A 365 12.34 0.14 19.66
N SER A 366 13.37 0.98 19.63
CA SER A 366 13.32 2.37 20.06
C SER A 366 13.89 3.23 18.94
N PHE A 367 13.21 4.33 18.63
CA PHE A 367 13.60 5.21 17.52
C PHE A 367 13.96 6.59 18.05
N PHE A 368 15.07 7.11 17.55
CA PHE A 368 15.64 8.38 17.97
C PHE A 368 15.95 9.26 16.76
N THR A 369 15.95 10.59 16.95
CA THR A 369 16.49 11.49 15.94
C THR A 369 17.96 11.18 15.66
N THR A 370 18.33 11.33 14.39
CA THR A 370 19.69 11.15 13.89
C THR A 370 20.54 12.35 14.28
N PRO A 371 21.66 12.16 15.00
CA PRO A 371 22.60 13.24 15.29
C PRO A 371 23.09 13.96 14.03
N GLU A 372 23.33 15.26 14.11
CA GLU A 372 23.68 16.10 12.96
C GLU A 372 24.92 15.60 12.20
N ASN A 373 25.93 15.11 12.92
CA ASN A 373 27.15 14.54 12.33
C ASN A 373 26.92 13.22 11.58
N ASN A 374 25.75 12.59 11.74
CA ASN A 374 25.33 11.39 11.04
C ASN A 374 24.34 11.67 9.90
N LEU A 375 23.92 12.93 9.71
CA LEU A 375 23.12 13.33 8.55
C LEU A 375 23.99 13.41 7.28
N PRO A 376 23.42 13.26 6.08
CA PRO A 376 24.13 13.42 4.82
C PRO A 376 24.93 14.73 4.74
N SER A 377 26.11 14.69 4.12
CA SER A 377 26.94 15.88 3.95
C SER A 377 26.21 16.98 3.16
N GLY A 378 26.36 18.23 3.61
CA GLY A 378 25.66 19.38 3.01
C GLY A 378 24.21 19.55 3.48
N THR A 379 23.77 18.75 4.47
CA THR A 379 22.46 18.90 5.09
C THR A 379 22.26 20.32 5.63
N GLN A 380 21.15 20.93 5.22
CA GLN A 380 20.59 22.12 5.85
C GLN A 380 19.33 21.72 6.59
N ARG A 381 19.28 22.04 7.89
CA ARG A 381 18.13 21.75 8.75
C ARG A 381 17.20 22.95 8.70
N PHE A 382 15.88 22.71 8.61
CA PHE A 382 14.90 23.77 8.82
C PHE A 382 15.01 24.32 10.26
N GLY A 383 15.41 23.46 11.20
CA GLY A 383 15.66 23.81 12.59
C GLY A 383 14.38 23.89 13.42
N GLY A 384 14.55 24.07 14.73
CA GLY A 384 13.54 23.93 15.77
C GLY A 384 12.74 25.20 16.09
N THR A 385 13.15 26.36 15.58
CA THR A 385 12.64 27.67 16.03
C THR A 385 11.62 28.31 15.09
N LYS A 386 11.71 28.04 13.78
CA LYS A 386 10.84 28.67 12.78
C LYS A 386 9.41 28.10 12.80
N PRO A 387 8.38 28.91 12.52
CA PRO A 387 6.99 28.44 12.49
C PRO A 387 6.80 27.21 11.60
N LEU A 388 6.07 26.23 12.13
CA LEU A 388 5.77 24.97 11.45
C LEU A 388 4.29 24.65 11.65
N TYR A 389 3.62 24.28 10.57
CA TYR A 389 2.22 23.86 10.56
C TYR A 389 2.11 22.49 9.88
N ILE A 390 1.14 21.69 10.28
CA ILE A 390 0.91 20.36 9.70
C ILE A 390 -0.51 20.28 9.17
N LEU A 391 -0.68 19.79 7.94
CA LEU A 391 -2.00 19.51 7.36
C LEU A 391 -2.32 18.02 7.42
N THR A 392 -3.49 17.65 7.93
CA THR A 392 -3.96 16.25 8.01
C THR A 392 -5.30 16.03 7.34
N SER A 393 -5.60 14.79 6.97
CA SER A 393 -6.93 14.38 6.52
C SER A 393 -7.28 13.00 7.07
N LYS A 394 -8.49 12.50 6.78
CA LYS A 394 -8.87 11.09 7.04
C LYS A 394 -7.95 10.05 6.39
N ASN A 395 -7.14 10.43 5.41
CA ASN A 395 -6.18 9.54 4.75
C ASN A 395 -4.83 9.49 5.46
N THR A 396 -4.56 10.42 6.40
CA THR A 396 -3.32 10.45 7.18
C THR A 396 -3.33 9.29 8.16
N ILE A 397 -2.50 8.27 7.92
CA ILE A 397 -2.43 7.06 8.75
C ILE A 397 -0.98 6.67 9.10
N SER A 398 -0.81 5.89 10.16
CA SER A 398 0.45 5.24 10.55
C SER A 398 1.59 6.24 10.69
N GLY A 399 2.71 6.10 9.96
CA GLY A 399 3.84 7.03 10.00
C GLY A 399 3.49 8.50 9.81
N GLY A 400 2.38 8.83 9.12
CA GLY A 400 1.89 10.22 9.00
C GLY A 400 1.32 10.74 10.32
N GLU A 401 0.62 9.89 11.06
CA GLU A 401 0.09 10.21 12.38
C GLU A 401 1.19 10.26 13.43
N ASP A 402 2.17 9.36 13.33
CA ASP A 402 3.39 9.35 14.14
C ASP A 402 4.14 10.68 14.03
N MET A 403 4.43 11.15 12.80
CA MET A 403 5.07 12.45 12.59
C MET A 403 4.26 13.61 13.17
N ALA A 404 2.94 13.64 12.91
CA ALA A 404 2.08 14.69 13.41
C ALA A 404 2.05 14.71 14.95
N TYR A 405 1.99 13.53 15.56
CA TYR A 405 1.97 13.36 17.01
C TYR A 405 3.31 13.75 17.64
N ASN A 406 4.44 13.28 17.12
CA ASN A 406 5.77 13.60 17.64
C ASN A 406 6.00 15.11 17.63
N LEU A 407 5.78 15.77 16.48
CA LEU A 407 5.95 17.22 16.38
C LEU A 407 4.98 18.01 17.27
N GLN A 408 3.81 17.47 17.59
CA GLN A 408 2.90 18.04 18.61
C GLN A 408 3.42 17.81 20.03
N ALA A 409 3.83 16.59 20.37
CA ALA A 409 4.30 16.19 21.70
C ALA A 409 5.54 16.97 22.11
N PHE A 410 6.47 17.18 21.17
CA PHE A 410 7.66 18.03 21.35
C PHE A 410 7.35 19.54 21.27
N LYS A 411 6.08 19.93 21.10
CA LYS A 411 5.64 21.33 20.94
C LYS A 411 6.38 22.05 19.80
N ARG A 412 6.77 21.31 18.78
CA ARG A 412 7.50 21.82 17.62
C ARG A 412 6.56 22.43 16.59
N THR A 413 5.39 21.82 16.37
CA THR A 413 4.36 22.40 15.48
C THR A 413 3.57 23.50 16.20
N SER A 414 3.30 24.59 15.48
CA SER A 414 2.45 25.68 15.93
C SER A 414 0.96 25.31 15.87
N ALA A 415 0.56 24.52 14.88
CA ALA A 415 -0.78 23.95 14.79
C ALA A 415 -0.83 22.74 13.85
N ILE A 416 -1.79 21.85 14.12
CA ILE A 416 -2.24 20.81 13.20
C ILE A 416 -3.61 21.25 12.66
N ILE A 417 -3.79 21.25 11.35
CA ILE A 417 -4.95 21.81 10.66
C ILE A 417 -5.49 20.77 9.68
N GLY A 418 -6.77 20.41 9.80
CA GLY A 418 -7.41 19.53 8.83
C GLY A 418 -8.51 18.66 9.42
N GLU A 419 -8.80 17.57 8.73
CA GLU A 419 -9.72 16.54 9.22
C GLU A 419 -8.95 15.58 10.15
N GLY A 420 -9.68 14.93 11.07
CA GLY A 420 -9.08 13.90 11.92
C GLY A 420 -8.27 14.42 13.09
N ASN A 421 -8.83 15.34 13.90
CA ASN A 421 -8.34 15.62 15.27
C ASN A 421 -8.30 14.36 16.16
N GLU A 422 -8.82 13.24 15.65
CA GLU A 422 -8.76 11.87 16.15
C GLU A 422 -7.80 11.09 15.25
N THR A 423 -6.49 11.34 15.34
CA THR A 423 -5.51 10.46 14.69
C THR A 423 -5.70 9.06 15.30
N THR A 424 -6.01 8.05 14.48
CA THR A 424 -6.08 6.63 14.87
C THR A 424 -4.83 6.14 15.61
N ALA A 425 -3.64 6.70 15.36
CA ALA A 425 -2.46 6.47 16.19
C ALA A 425 -2.43 7.36 17.45
N GLY A 426 -2.82 8.64 17.38
CA GLY A 426 -2.66 9.60 18.47
C GLY A 426 -3.79 9.68 19.49
N GLN A 427 -5.02 9.27 19.15
CA GLN A 427 -6.12 9.17 20.12
C GLN A 427 -5.87 8.07 21.16
N ARG A 428 -4.90 7.17 20.93
CA ARG A 428 -4.56 6.07 21.84
C ARG A 428 -3.14 6.08 22.39
N ILE A 429 -2.24 6.90 21.84
CA ILE A 429 -1.00 7.29 22.54
C ILE A 429 -1.33 8.23 23.73
N LEU A 430 -2.50 8.87 23.74
CA LEU A 430 -3.04 9.64 24.87
C LEU A 430 -3.28 8.83 26.17
N LEU A 431 -3.10 7.50 26.17
CA LEU A 431 -3.25 6.65 27.36
C LEU A 431 -1.93 6.34 28.09
N LEU A 432 -0.80 6.91 27.68
CA LEU A 432 0.46 6.83 28.43
C LEU A 432 0.72 8.09 29.28
N LYS A 433 -0.28 8.50 30.05
CA LYS A 433 -0.07 9.34 31.24
C LYS A 433 -0.24 8.55 32.51
#